data_AF-A0A5E6M9K3-F1
#
_entry.id   AF-A0A5E6M9K3-F1
#
_cell.length_a   1.000
_cell.length_b   1.000
_cell.length_c   1.000
_cell.angle_alpha   90.00
_cell.angle_beta   90.00
_cell.angle_gamma   90.00
#
_symmetry.space_group_name_H-M   'P 1'
#
loop_
_entity.id
_entity.type
_entity.pdbx_description
1 polymer ?
#
loop_
_entity_poly.entity_id
_entity_poly.type
_entity_poly.pdbx_seq_one_letter_code
_entity_poly.pdbx_strand_id
1 'polypeptide(L)'
;MFAQLRPAAAQPVASPVLARPSSAQQRQIQQMQERLRKMTREQDDELEHLLGELNGASRDKKIDLLTRIVTRLIEQRKAFHQESEAVRLRILDMQNPPAPLPRAMAPPPPPARAIEKSDSSENPPAASEQGYLPQQQ
;
A
#
# COMPACT_ATOMS: atom_id res chain seq x y z
N MET A 1 10.45 60.19 -7.70
CA MET A 1 9.94 59.25 -6.68
C MET A 1 9.46 58.00 -7.42
N PHE A 2 10.19 56.89 -7.37
CA PHE A 2 9.78 55.63 -8.00
C PHE A 2 9.23 54.70 -6.92
N ALA A 3 7.96 54.31 -7.06
CA ALA A 3 7.30 53.35 -6.19
C ALA A 3 7.85 51.94 -6.49
N GLN A 4 8.47 51.31 -5.48
CA GLN A 4 8.84 49.90 -5.55
C GLN A 4 7.57 49.05 -5.46
N LEU A 5 7.21 48.40 -6.57
CA LEU A 5 6.23 47.33 -6.56
C LEU A 5 6.86 46.11 -5.89
N ARG A 6 6.38 45.82 -4.69
CA ARG A 6 6.73 44.67 -3.86
C ARG A 6 6.28 43.39 -4.59
N PRO A 7 7.16 42.43 -4.90
CA PRO A 7 6.73 41.17 -5.48
C PRO A 7 5.91 40.40 -4.44
N ALA A 8 4.67 40.07 -4.80
CA ALA A 8 3.81 39.21 -4.01
C ALA A 8 4.53 37.87 -3.80
N ALA A 9 4.69 37.47 -2.54
CA ALA A 9 5.26 36.20 -2.16
C ALA A 9 4.48 35.08 -2.86
N ALA A 10 5.15 34.37 -3.77
CA ALA A 10 4.68 33.09 -4.26
C ALA A 10 4.55 32.16 -3.04
N GLN A 11 3.32 31.88 -2.62
CA GLN A 11 3.10 30.83 -1.63
C GLN A 11 3.63 29.53 -2.23
N PRO A 12 4.48 28.78 -1.50
CA PRO A 12 4.84 27.44 -1.93
C PRO A 12 3.55 26.61 -1.89
N VAL A 13 3.06 26.24 -3.07
CA VAL A 13 2.03 25.20 -3.20
C VAL A 13 2.64 23.98 -2.55
N ALA A 14 2.12 23.60 -1.38
CA ALA A 14 2.56 22.42 -0.67
C ALA A 14 2.29 21.22 -1.59
N SER A 15 3.34 20.71 -2.22
CA SER A 15 3.28 19.44 -2.94
C SER A 15 2.67 18.41 -1.99
N PRO A 16 1.66 17.64 -2.42
CA PRO A 16 1.14 16.57 -1.59
C PRO A 16 2.31 15.64 -1.31
N VAL A 17 2.73 15.60 -0.04
CA VAL A 17 3.75 14.67 0.43
C VAL A 17 3.17 13.29 0.20
N LEU A 18 3.60 12.61 -0.87
CA LEU A 18 3.28 11.22 -1.11
C LEU A 18 3.72 10.46 0.15
N ALA A 19 2.75 9.98 0.92
CA ALA A 19 3.03 9.23 2.13
C ALA A 19 3.89 8.02 1.74
N ARG A 20 5.08 7.91 2.35
CA ARG A 20 5.94 6.75 2.11
C ARG A 20 5.16 5.48 2.47
N PRO A 21 5.08 4.48 1.58
CA PRO A 21 4.32 3.27 1.85
C PRO A 21 4.85 2.55 3.08
N SER A 22 3.95 2.01 3.90
CA SER A 22 4.31 1.24 5.09
C SER A 22 5.08 -0.04 4.72
N SER A 23 5.77 -0.66 5.68
CA SER A 23 6.49 -1.92 5.43
C SER A 23 5.57 -3.04 4.95
N ALA A 24 4.33 -3.09 5.45
CA ALA A 24 3.31 -4.03 4.99
C ALA A 24 2.89 -3.75 3.54
N GLN A 25 2.64 -2.48 3.19
CA GLN A 25 2.33 -2.07 1.82
C GLN A 25 3.49 -2.38 0.87
N GLN A 26 4.74 -2.14 1.29
CA GLN A 26 5.93 -2.45 0.49
C GLN A 26 6.03 -3.95 0.16
N ARG A 27 5.76 -4.84 1.12
CA ARG A 27 5.72 -6.29 0.86
C ARG A 27 4.64 -6.66 -0.16
N GLN A 28 3.45 -6.07 -0.04
CA GLN A 28 2.36 -6.31 -0.98
C GLN A 28 2.72 -5.81 -2.39
N ILE A 29 3.34 -4.63 -2.50
CA ILE A 29 3.83 -4.09 -3.77
C ILE A 29 4.88 -5.03 -4.40
N GLN A 30 5.82 -5.55 -3.60
CA GLN A 30 6.82 -6.51 -4.07
C GLN A 30 6.19 -7.80 -4.58
N GLN A 31 5.19 -8.35 -3.88
CA GLN A 31 4.47 -9.54 -4.33
C GLN A 31 3.75 -9.32 -5.67
N MET A 32 3.10 -8.17 -5.84
CA MET A 32 2.44 -7.83 -7.11
C MET A 32 3.46 -7.66 -8.25
N GLN A 33 4.61 -7.02 -7.98
CA GLN A 33 5.69 -6.90 -8.97
C GLN A 33 6.28 -8.27 -9.33
N GLU A 34 6.45 -9.16 -8.36
CA GLU A 34 6.96 -10.50 -8.61
C GLU A 34 5.99 -11.34 -9.44
N ARG A 35 4.68 -11.16 -9.25
CA ARG A 35 3.66 -11.77 -10.12
C ARG A 35 3.82 -11.32 -11.57
N LEU A 36 4.02 -10.02 -11.82
CA LEU A 36 4.26 -9.51 -13.18
C LEU A 36 5.54 -10.09 -13.79
N ARG A 37 6.64 -10.16 -13.02
CA ARG A 37 7.89 -10.80 -13.48
C ARG A 37 7.70 -12.27 -13.82
N LYS A 38 6.93 -13.00 -12.99
CA LYS A 38 6.61 -14.40 -13.26
C LYS A 38 5.86 -14.55 -14.57
N MET A 39 4.86 -13.71 -14.83
CA MET A 39 4.13 -13.71 -16.10
C MET A 39 5.07 -13.46 -17.29
N THR A 40 6.00 -12.51 -17.19
CA THR A 40 6.98 -12.26 -18.26
C THR A 40 7.84 -13.49 -18.54
N ARG A 41 8.37 -14.13 -17.49
CA ARG A 41 9.18 -15.35 -17.66
C ARG A 41 8.39 -16.49 -18.30
N GLU A 42 7.15 -16.70 -17.87
CA GLU A 42 6.27 -17.72 -18.47
C GLU A 42 5.98 -17.43 -19.95
N GLN A 43 5.85 -16.16 -20.33
CA GLN A 43 5.68 -15.74 -21.73
C GLN A 43 6.94 -15.98 -22.56
N ASP A 44 8.12 -15.68 -22.00
CA ASP A 44 9.41 -15.92 -22.66
C ASP A 44 9.65 -17.42 -22.89
N ASP A 45 9.41 -18.25 -21.87
CA ASP A 45 9.55 -19.72 -21.95
C ASP A 45 8.58 -20.31 -23.01
N GLU A 46 7.32 -19.86 -23.02
CA GLU A 46 6.33 -20.30 -24.01
C GLU A 46 6.73 -19.87 -25.43
N LEU A 47 7.24 -18.65 -25.60
CA LEU A 47 7.66 -18.14 -26.90
C LEU A 47 8.88 -18.91 -27.42
N GLU A 48 9.86 -19.22 -26.58
CA GLU A 48 11.02 -20.02 -26.94
C GLU A 48 10.60 -21.42 -27.42
N HIS A 49 9.67 -22.06 -26.70
CA HIS A 49 9.10 -23.34 -27.11
C HIS A 49 8.42 -23.27 -28.47
N LEU A 50 7.55 -22.28 -28.69
CA LEU A 50 6.84 -22.11 -29.96
C LEU A 50 7.79 -21.79 -31.13
N LEU A 51 8.87 -21.04 -30.88
CA LEU A 51 9.93 -20.81 -31.88
C LEU A 51 10.66 -22.12 -32.22
N GLY A 52 10.91 -22.97 -31.23
CA GLY A 52 11.42 -24.33 -31.45
C GLY A 52 10.53 -25.14 -32.39
N GLU A 53 9.21 -25.16 -32.14
CA GLU A 53 8.24 -25.82 -33.01
C GLU A 53 8.25 -25.24 -34.44
N LEU A 54 8.25 -23.92 -34.57
CA LEU A 54 8.27 -23.23 -35.86
C LEU A 54 9.52 -23.57 -36.68
N ASN A 55 10.68 -23.66 -36.03
CA ASN A 55 11.94 -23.97 -36.67
C ASN A 55 11.98 -25.42 -37.18
N GLY A 56 11.44 -26.36 -36.41
CA GLY A 56 11.35 -27.78 -36.78
C GLY A 56 10.23 -28.11 -37.76
N ALA A 57 9.28 -27.20 -38.00
CA ALA A 57 8.13 -27.46 -38.86
C ALA A 57 8.46 -27.42 -40.36
N SER A 58 7.72 -28.21 -41.13
CA SER A 58 7.73 -28.18 -42.59
C SER A 58 7.18 -26.85 -43.13
N ARG A 59 7.62 -26.44 -44.32
CA ARG A 59 7.35 -25.09 -44.89
C ARG A 59 5.84 -24.78 -44.97
N ASP A 60 5.03 -25.77 -45.29
CA ASP A 60 3.57 -25.69 -45.35
C ASP A 60 2.92 -25.35 -44.00
N LYS A 61 3.50 -25.79 -42.88
CA LYS A 61 2.96 -25.58 -41.52
C LYS A 61 3.49 -24.31 -40.84
N LYS A 62 4.53 -23.68 -41.40
CA LYS A 62 5.15 -22.49 -40.78
C LYS A 62 4.20 -21.30 -40.71
N ILE A 63 3.33 -21.12 -41.69
CA ILE A 63 2.36 -20.01 -41.69
C ILE A 63 1.32 -20.21 -40.58
N ASP A 64 0.82 -21.43 -40.40
CA ASP A 64 -0.14 -21.75 -39.33
C ASP A 64 0.50 -21.56 -37.95
N LEU A 65 1.75 -22.01 -37.77
CA LEU A 65 2.50 -21.82 -36.53
C LEU A 65 2.80 -20.34 -36.26
N LEU A 66 3.17 -19.55 -37.26
CA LEU A 66 3.34 -18.10 -37.13
C LEU A 66 2.03 -17.43 -36.69
N THR A 67 0.90 -17.83 -37.29
CA THR A 67 -0.42 -17.31 -36.92
C THR A 67 -0.75 -17.64 -35.47
N ARG A 68 -0.45 -18.87 -35.03
CA ARG A 68 -0.61 -19.30 -33.63
C ARG A 68 0.27 -18.48 -32.68
N ILE A 69 1.55 -18.29 -33.00
CA ILE A 69 2.49 -17.48 -32.20
C ILE A 69 1.99 -16.05 -32.06
N VAL A 70 1.62 -15.40 -33.18
CA VAL A 70 1.14 -14.01 -33.16
C VAL A 70 -0.16 -13.88 -32.35
N THR A 71 -1.09 -14.82 -32.52
CA THR A 71 -2.33 -14.85 -31.73
C THR A 71 -2.02 -14.95 -30.24
N ARG A 72 -1.09 -15.85 -29.87
CA ARG A 72 -0.67 -16.03 -28.49
C ARG A 72 -0.02 -14.80 -27.89
N LEU A 73 0.88 -14.14 -28.64
CA LEU A 73 1.51 -12.88 -28.23
C LEU A 73 0.48 -11.76 -28.00
N ILE A 74 -0.56 -11.67 -28.84
CA ILE A 74 -1.64 -10.69 -28.67
C ILE A 74 -2.41 -10.96 -27.38
N GLU A 75 -2.76 -12.21 -27.10
CA GLU A 75 -3.45 -12.60 -25.86
C GLU A 75 -2.60 -12.32 -24.62
N GLN A 76 -1.33 -12.73 -24.64
CA GLN A 76 -0.37 -12.48 -23.57
C GLN A 76 -0.18 -10.98 -23.31
N ARG A 77 -0.07 -10.16 -24.37
CA ARG A 77 0.04 -8.69 -24.24
C ARG A 77 -1.20 -8.08 -23.61
N LYS A 78 -2.40 -8.54 -23.98
CA LYS A 78 -3.66 -8.08 -23.37
C LYS A 78 -3.72 -8.44 -21.89
N ALA A 79 -3.43 -9.70 -21.55
CA ALA A 79 -3.46 -10.17 -20.17
C ALA A 79 -2.42 -9.45 -19.30
N PHE A 80 -1.19 -9.28 -19.79
CA PHE A 80 -0.15 -8.54 -19.07
C PHE A 80 -0.53 -7.07 -18.86
N HIS A 81 -1.06 -6.41 -19.90
CA HIS A 81 -1.47 -5.00 -19.78
C HIS A 81 -2.59 -4.83 -18.74
N GLN A 82 -3.59 -5.72 -18.74
CA GLN A 82 -4.67 -5.71 -17.76
C GLN A 82 -4.16 -5.92 -16.33
N GLU A 83 -3.30 -6.91 -16.10
CA GLU A 83 -2.72 -7.15 -14.78
C GLU A 83 -1.82 -5.98 -14.33
N SER A 84 -1.00 -5.43 -15.23
CA SER A 84 -0.14 -4.28 -14.94
C SER A 84 -0.96 -3.05 -14.53
N GLU A 85 -2.04 -2.74 -15.25
CA GLU A 85 -2.94 -1.64 -14.88
C GLU A 85 -3.66 -1.91 -13.55
N ALA A 86 -4.09 -3.13 -13.28
CA ALA A 86 -4.69 -3.50 -12.00
C ALA A 86 -3.71 -3.30 -10.83
N VAL A 87 -2.44 -3.71 -11.01
CA VAL A 87 -1.37 -3.47 -10.04
C VAL A 87 -1.11 -1.97 -9.86
N ARG A 88 -1.05 -1.20 -10.95
CA ARG A 88 -0.86 0.26 -10.91
C ARG A 88 -1.95 0.96 -10.11
N LEU A 89 -3.22 0.65 -10.39
CA LEU A 89 -4.36 1.21 -9.66
C LEU A 89 -4.31 0.84 -8.18
N ARG A 90 -4.01 -0.42 -7.87
CA ARG A 90 -3.91 -0.85 -6.47
C ARG A 90 -2.78 -0.16 -5.70
N ILE A 91 -1.66 0.11 -6.37
CA ILE A 91 -0.54 0.88 -5.79
C ILE A 91 -0.96 2.33 -5.49
N LEU A 92 -1.77 2.94 -6.37
CA LEU A 92 -2.30 4.28 -6.15
C LEU A 92 -3.30 4.32 -4.99
N ASP A 93 -4.20 3.34 -4.91
CA ASP A 93 -5.18 3.23 -3.81
C ASP A 93 -4.50 3.06 -2.45
N MET A 94 -3.38 2.32 -2.40
CA MET A 94 -2.60 2.16 -1.16
C MET A 94 -1.88 3.45 -0.74
N GLN A 95 -1.54 4.34 -1.67
CA GLN A 95 -0.84 5.59 -1.40
C GLN A 95 -1.77 6.74 -0.98
N ASN A 96 -3.07 6.64 -1.27
CA ASN A 96 -4.07 7.65 -0.91
C ASN A 96 -5.18 7.03 -0.05
N PRO A 97 -4.90 6.67 1.23
CA PRO A 97 -5.92 6.14 2.10
C PRO A 97 -7.04 7.17 2.29
N PRO A 98 -8.32 6.76 2.31
CA PRO A 98 -9.43 7.67 2.56
C PRO A 98 -9.22 8.39 3.89
N ALA A 99 -9.45 9.71 3.90
CA ALA A 99 -9.27 10.53 5.08
C ALA A 99 -10.03 9.91 6.26
N PRO A 100 -9.40 9.74 7.44
CA PRO A 100 -10.10 9.25 8.60
C PRO A 100 -11.29 10.17 8.88
N LEU A 101 -12.49 9.59 8.98
CA LEU A 101 -13.69 10.33 9.33
C LEU A 101 -13.40 11.16 10.59
N PRO A 102 -13.80 12.45 10.64
CA PRO A 102 -13.64 13.24 11.85
C PRO A 102 -14.31 12.46 12.99
N ARG A 103 -13.51 12.04 13.98
CA ARG A 103 -14.05 11.48 15.22
C ARG A 103 -15.08 12.48 15.71
N ALA A 104 -16.34 12.07 15.78
CA ALA A 104 -17.38 12.83 16.45
C ALA A 104 -16.78 13.31 17.77
N MET A 105 -16.73 14.63 17.94
CA MET A 105 -16.13 15.26 19.11
C MET A 105 -16.63 14.53 20.36
N ALA A 106 -15.67 14.08 21.17
CA ALA A 106 -15.99 13.60 22.51
C ALA A 106 -16.90 14.64 23.20
N PRO A 107 -17.96 14.22 23.89
CA PRO A 107 -18.85 15.14 24.58
C PRO A 107 -18.03 16.03 25.53
N PRO A 108 -18.42 17.31 25.69
CA PRO A 108 -17.65 18.26 26.50
C PRO A 108 -17.44 17.72 27.92
N PRO A 109 -16.26 17.99 28.53
CA PRO A 109 -15.99 17.54 29.89
C PRO A 109 -17.02 18.12 30.87
N PRO A 110 -17.48 17.33 31.87
CA PRO A 110 -18.42 17.83 32.86
C PRO A 110 -17.78 18.99 33.65
N PRO A 111 -18.58 19.98 34.09
CA PRO A 111 -18.05 21.11 34.84
C PRO A 111 -17.37 20.64 36.13
N ALA A 112 -16.21 21.23 36.41
CA ALA A 112 -15.37 20.95 37.56
C ALA A 112 -16.19 21.06 38.86
N ARG A 113 -16.25 19.97 39.64
CA ARG A 113 -16.78 20.00 41.00
C ARG A 113 -15.86 20.85 41.87
N ALA A 114 -16.45 21.85 42.51
CA ALA A 114 -15.81 22.70 43.49
C ALA A 114 -15.20 21.86 44.63
N ILE A 115 -14.01 22.28 45.03
CA ILE A 115 -13.25 21.77 46.16
C ILE A 115 -14.00 22.17 47.43
N GLU A 116 -14.53 21.21 48.19
CA GLU A 116 -14.86 21.42 49.59
C GLU A 116 -14.01 20.46 50.44
N LYS A 117 -13.12 21.07 51.22
CA LYS A 117 -12.38 20.46 52.33
C LYS A 117 -13.37 20.09 53.43
N SER A 118 -13.22 18.91 54.02
CA SER A 118 -13.45 18.70 55.45
C SER A 118 -12.61 17.55 55.95
N ASP A 119 -11.75 17.89 56.91
CA ASP A 119 -10.95 17.04 57.78
C ASP A 119 -11.82 16.06 58.57
N SER A 120 -11.33 14.84 58.78
CA SER A 120 -11.07 14.29 60.12
C SER A 120 -10.58 12.83 60.06
N SER A 121 -9.41 12.65 60.70
CA SER A 121 -8.77 11.46 61.29
C SER A 121 -9.53 10.13 61.34
N GLU A 122 -8.81 9.03 61.06
CA GLU A 122 -8.19 8.13 62.07
C GLU A 122 -7.63 6.87 61.36
N ASN A 123 -6.51 6.33 61.83
CA ASN A 123 -5.71 5.26 61.19
C ASN A 123 -5.45 4.16 62.28
N PRO A 124 -4.86 2.99 61.96
CA PRO A 124 -5.29 1.76 61.26
C PRO A 124 -5.31 0.58 62.30
N PRO A 125 -4.95 -0.72 62.08
CA PRO A 125 -4.64 -1.54 60.89
C PRO A 125 -5.28 -2.96 60.91
N ALA A 126 -5.08 -3.77 59.85
CA ALA A 126 -4.55 -5.15 59.95
C ALA A 126 -4.58 -5.89 58.60
N ALA A 127 -3.45 -6.52 58.27
CA ALA A 127 -3.25 -7.87 57.71
C ALA A 127 -4.03 -8.28 56.43
N SER A 128 -3.49 -9.01 55.46
CA SER A 128 -2.19 -9.62 55.17
C SER A 128 -2.35 -10.32 53.80
N GLU A 129 -1.22 -10.79 53.26
CA GLU A 129 -1.06 -11.83 52.22
C GLU A 129 -1.08 -11.34 50.76
N GLN A 130 0.09 -11.06 50.16
CA GLN A 130 1.04 -12.04 49.57
C GLN A 130 0.41 -12.77 48.38
N GLY A 131 0.80 -12.44 47.15
CA GLY A 131 1.85 -13.17 46.43
C GLY A 131 1.21 -13.76 45.15
N TYR A 132 1.85 -14.00 44.02
CA TYR A 132 3.25 -14.02 43.64
C TYR A 132 3.26 -13.93 42.10
N LEU A 133 4.13 -13.11 41.51
CA LEU A 133 4.64 -13.30 40.14
C LEU A 133 5.88 -14.19 40.22
N PRO A 134 6.12 -15.05 39.22
CA PRO A 134 7.39 -14.94 38.48
C PRO A 134 7.16 -15.07 36.97
N GLN A 135 7.64 -14.16 36.13
CA GLN A 135 9.01 -14.07 35.57
C GLN A 135 9.54 -15.36 34.90
N GLN A 136 9.60 -15.27 33.57
CA GLN A 136 10.64 -15.71 32.63
C GLN A 136 11.46 -16.98 32.92
N GLN A 137 11.48 -17.87 31.93
CA GLN A 137 12.68 -18.15 31.12
C GLN A 137 12.26 -18.52 29.70
#